data_AF-A0A8H5TEE7-F1
#
_entry.id   AF-A0A8H5TEE7-F1
#
_cell.length_a   1.000
_cell.length_b   1.000
_cell.length_c   1.000
_cell.angle_alpha   90.00
_cell.angle_beta   90.00
_cell.angle_gamma   90.00
#
_symmetry.space_group_name_H-M   'P 1'
#
loop_
_entity.id
_entity.type
_entity.pdbx_description
1 polymer ?
#
loop_
_entity_poly.entity_id
_entity_poly.type
_entity_poly.pdbx_seq_one_letter_code
_entity_poly.pdbx_strand_id
1 'polypeptide(L)'
;MGPGLPDPTKIDPCDINARRAFIEAYFKDDGRFVPADLERRYIYSVKGMAQRFHDAGFLEVSHPYFEYMVDQGVWVQSFAALKNTSLGRPWPWGAKPSISIQRSQVFSQAYRQWRIDNGHPVKPQPTPTAAPVQEIASNDNADTAAPTSAISGDTDKAPEPGMRRLELEAQLKQLAERNQKLEKQLEQSNRLVQLLGKQNLELSQQVMELSQQNNQPE
;
A
#
# COMPACT_ATOMS: atom_id res chain seq x y z
N MET A 1 16.47 26.67 5.63
CA MET A 1 15.07 26.82 5.16
C MET A 1 14.78 25.59 4.32
N GLY A 2 13.82 24.76 4.71
CA GLY A 2 13.44 23.60 3.91
C GLY A 2 12.87 24.04 2.55
N PRO A 3 12.89 23.17 1.53
CA PRO A 3 12.13 23.44 0.31
C PRO A 3 10.67 23.70 0.71
N GLY A 4 10.14 24.85 0.29
CA GLY A 4 8.76 25.23 0.61
C GLY A 4 7.78 24.13 0.18
N LEU A 5 6.69 23.97 0.94
CA LEU A 5 5.69 22.97 0.66
C LEU A 5 5.13 23.13 -0.78
N PRO A 6 5.00 22.05 -1.57
CA PRO A 6 4.35 22.15 -2.87
C PRO A 6 2.93 22.70 -2.74
N ASP A 7 2.49 23.53 -3.68
CA ASP A 7 1.12 24.01 -3.71
C ASP A 7 0.17 22.85 -4.10
N PRO A 8 -0.73 22.41 -3.20
CA PRO A 8 -1.58 21.25 -3.47
C PRO A 8 -2.60 21.50 -4.59
N THR A 9 -2.92 22.77 -4.89
CA THR A 9 -3.85 23.12 -5.97
C THR A 9 -3.27 22.83 -7.35
N LYS A 10 -1.95 22.63 -7.44
CA LYS A 10 -1.23 22.27 -8.68
C LYS A 10 -1.05 20.76 -8.85
N ILE A 11 -1.51 19.95 -7.89
CA ILE A 11 -1.43 18.49 -7.95
C ILE A 11 -2.75 17.97 -8.49
N ASP A 12 -2.68 17.18 -9.56
CA ASP A 12 -3.85 16.48 -10.10
C ASP A 12 -4.44 15.52 -9.04
N PRO A 13 -5.72 15.67 -8.66
CA PRO A 13 -6.38 14.74 -7.76
C PRO A 13 -6.40 13.28 -8.23
N CYS A 14 -6.11 12.98 -9.50
CA CYS A 14 -5.96 11.61 -10.01
C CYS A 14 -4.54 11.04 -9.86
N ASP A 15 -3.52 11.89 -9.67
CA ASP A 15 -2.12 11.45 -9.50
C ASP A 15 -1.86 10.99 -8.07
N ILE A 16 -1.94 9.68 -7.86
CA ILE A 16 -1.79 9.05 -6.54
C ILE A 16 -0.41 9.33 -5.94
N ASN A 17 0.64 9.29 -6.77
CA ASN A 17 2.01 9.45 -6.28
C ASN A 17 2.26 10.90 -5.87
N ALA A 18 1.82 11.87 -6.68
CA ALA A 18 1.96 13.28 -6.34
C ALA A 18 1.16 13.65 -5.07
N ARG A 19 -0.06 13.13 -4.90
CA ARG A 19 -0.85 13.35 -3.67
C ARG A 19 -0.14 12.80 -2.44
N ARG A 20 0.34 11.56 -2.49
CA ARG A 20 1.02 10.93 -1.35
C ARG A 20 2.35 11.62 -1.01
N ALA A 21 3.12 12.03 -2.03
CA ALA A 21 4.33 12.82 -1.83
C ALA A 21 4.03 14.15 -1.13
N PHE A 22 2.93 14.82 -1.50
CA PHE A 22 2.48 16.02 -0.79
C PHE A 22 2.09 15.74 0.67
N ILE A 23 1.30 14.69 0.93
CA ILE A 23 0.88 14.33 2.30
C ILE A 23 2.11 14.05 3.18
N GLU A 24 3.08 13.31 2.65
CA GLU A 24 4.34 13.04 3.33
C GLU A 24 5.14 14.32 3.60
N ALA A 25 5.32 15.17 2.58
CA ALA A 25 6.01 16.45 2.73
C ALA A 25 5.31 17.35 3.76
N TYR A 26 3.98 17.41 3.74
CA TYR A 26 3.17 18.16 4.69
C TYR A 26 3.41 17.66 6.13
N PHE A 27 3.34 16.36 6.36
CA PHE A 27 3.57 15.82 7.69
C PHE A 27 5.02 15.98 8.17
N LYS A 28 5.99 16.01 7.24
CA LYS A 28 7.38 16.32 7.58
C LYS A 28 7.54 17.77 8.04
N ASP A 29 6.94 18.71 7.31
CA ASP A 29 6.95 20.14 7.65
C ASP A 29 6.22 20.44 8.96
N ASP A 30 5.07 19.79 9.18
CA ASP A 30 4.26 19.93 10.41
C ASP A 30 4.86 19.18 11.62
N GLY A 31 5.97 18.44 11.44
CA GLY A 31 6.65 17.70 12.52
C GLY A 31 5.91 16.44 12.99
N ARG A 32 4.99 15.90 12.19
CA ARG A 32 4.15 14.73 12.50
C ARG A 32 4.47 13.48 11.69
N PHE A 33 5.51 13.53 10.86
CA PHE A 33 5.87 12.42 10.01
C PHE A 33 6.49 11.28 10.82
N VAL A 34 5.71 10.21 10.99
CA VAL A 34 6.17 8.92 11.51
C VAL A 34 5.76 7.87 10.48
N PRO A 35 6.71 7.27 9.72
CA PRO A 35 6.38 6.34 8.64
C PRO A 35 5.45 5.20 9.05
N ALA A 36 5.72 4.58 10.20
CA ALA A 36 4.91 3.48 10.73
C ALA A 36 3.46 3.91 11.05
N ASP A 37 3.27 5.14 11.54
CA ASP A 37 1.94 5.68 11.82
C ASP A 37 1.17 5.97 10.53
N LEU A 38 1.87 6.48 9.50
CA LEU A 38 1.27 6.77 8.21
C LEU A 38 0.79 5.49 7.54
N GLU A 39 1.62 4.45 7.54
CA GLU A 39 1.28 3.12 7.03
C GLU A 39 0.10 2.51 7.81
N ARG A 40 0.11 2.59 9.14
CA ARG A 40 -1.00 2.11 9.96
C ARG A 40 -2.32 2.83 9.64
N ARG A 41 -2.29 4.16 9.47
CA ARG A 41 -3.47 4.95 9.05
C ARG A 41 -3.92 4.59 7.64
N TYR A 42 -2.98 4.31 6.74
CA TYR A 42 -3.29 3.85 5.39
C TYR A 42 -4.05 2.52 5.42
N ILE A 43 -3.51 1.49 6.09
CA ILE A 43 -4.15 0.17 6.23
C ILE A 43 -5.56 0.31 6.85
N TYR A 44 -5.69 1.11 7.92
CA TYR A 44 -6.98 1.36 8.55
C TYR A 44 -7.97 2.03 7.60
N SER A 45 -7.50 3.02 6.83
CA SER A 45 -8.31 3.74 5.83
C SER A 45 -8.74 2.83 4.67
N VAL A 46 -7.85 1.95 4.19
CA VAL A 46 -8.17 0.93 3.17
C VAL A 46 -9.33 0.05 3.65
N LYS A 47 -9.22 -0.51 4.87
CA LYS A 47 -10.27 -1.36 5.44
C LYS A 47 -11.60 -0.60 5.58
N GLY A 48 -11.55 0.62 6.14
CA GLY A 48 -12.73 1.45 6.34
C GLY A 48 -13.41 1.88 5.04
N MET A 49 -12.64 2.25 4.01
CA MET A 49 -13.19 2.61 2.70
C MET A 49 -13.72 1.39 1.96
N ALA A 50 -13.02 0.25 2.01
CA ALA A 50 -13.49 -0.98 1.40
C ALA A 50 -14.84 -1.43 1.97
N GLN A 51 -14.98 -1.43 3.30
CA GLN A 51 -16.26 -1.71 3.95
C GLN A 51 -17.35 -0.74 3.46
N ARG A 52 -17.09 0.57 3.44
CA ARG A 52 -18.06 1.58 2.98
C ARG A 52 -18.50 1.36 1.53
N PHE A 53 -17.58 1.01 0.63
CA PHE A 53 -17.92 0.71 -0.76
C PHE A 53 -18.75 -0.58 -0.89
N HIS A 54 -18.44 -1.58 -0.07
CA HIS A 54 -19.24 -2.79 0.01
C HIS A 54 -20.67 -2.50 0.49
N ASP A 55 -20.81 -1.77 1.60
CA ASP A 55 -22.11 -1.39 2.17
C ASP A 55 -22.95 -0.57 1.18
N ALA A 56 -22.30 0.23 0.34
CA ALA A 56 -22.93 1.00 -0.74
C ALA A 56 -23.19 0.19 -2.03
N GLY A 57 -22.92 -1.12 -2.04
CA GLY A 57 -23.25 -2.02 -3.15
C GLY A 57 -22.29 -1.97 -4.36
N PHE A 58 -21.14 -1.31 -4.24
CA PHE A 58 -20.17 -1.25 -5.34
C PHE A 58 -19.48 -2.60 -5.52
N LEU A 59 -19.63 -3.24 -6.69
CA LEU A 59 -18.85 -4.44 -7.01
C LEU A 59 -17.39 -4.12 -7.32
N GLU A 60 -17.16 -2.94 -7.89
CA GLU A 60 -15.86 -2.47 -8.33
C GLU A 60 -15.78 -0.95 -8.17
N VAL A 61 -14.57 -0.44 -7.97
CA VAL A 61 -14.29 0.99 -7.79
C VAL A 61 -13.05 1.34 -8.61
N SER A 62 -13.03 2.51 -9.26
CA SER A 62 -11.85 2.96 -9.99
C SER A 62 -10.66 3.12 -9.03
N HIS A 63 -9.47 2.73 -9.47
CA HIS A 63 -8.27 2.81 -8.63
C HIS A 63 -7.97 4.25 -8.16
N PRO A 64 -7.99 5.28 -9.03
CA PRO A 64 -7.73 6.65 -8.59
C PRO A 64 -8.73 7.15 -7.55
N TYR A 65 -10.02 6.81 -7.68
CA TYR A 65 -11.04 7.22 -6.72
C TYR A 65 -10.88 6.52 -5.38
N PHE A 66 -10.62 5.21 -5.39
CA PHE A 66 -10.40 4.45 -4.17
C PHE A 66 -9.22 5.03 -3.38
N GLU A 67 -8.08 5.23 -4.05
CA GLU A 67 -6.88 5.79 -3.42
C GLU A 67 -7.10 7.22 -2.92
N TYR A 68 -7.82 8.05 -3.67
CA TYR A 68 -8.18 9.39 -3.22
C TYR A 68 -8.98 9.37 -1.90
N MET A 69 -9.95 8.47 -1.78
CA MET A 69 -10.75 8.33 -0.56
C MET A 69 -9.92 7.79 0.62
N VAL A 70 -8.97 6.90 0.34
CA VAL A 70 -8.02 6.38 1.34
C VAL A 70 -7.08 7.48 1.83
N ASP A 71 -6.48 8.25 0.92
CA ASP A 71 -5.60 9.38 1.25
C ASP A 71 -6.35 10.43 2.08
N GLN A 72 -7.61 10.73 1.72
CA GLN A 72 -8.48 11.61 2.50
C GLN A 72 -8.75 11.03 3.90
N GLY A 73 -8.95 9.72 4.01
CA GLY A 73 -9.09 9.02 5.30
C GLY A 73 -7.85 9.16 6.19
N VAL A 74 -6.65 9.01 5.61
CA VAL A 74 -5.36 9.20 6.28
C VAL A 74 -5.21 10.63 6.80
N TRP A 75 -5.56 11.61 5.97
CA TRP A 75 -5.54 13.02 6.33
C TRP A 75 -6.46 13.31 7.53
N VAL A 76 -7.73 12.94 7.42
CA VAL A 76 -8.73 13.20 8.48
C VAL A 76 -8.35 12.53 9.80
N GLN A 77 -7.78 11.32 9.75
CA GLN A 77 -7.30 10.63 10.95
C GLN A 77 -6.09 11.32 11.59
N SER A 78 -5.17 11.84 10.79
CA SER A 78 -3.97 12.52 11.28
C SER A 78 -4.29 13.83 12.01
N PHE A 79 -5.45 14.43 11.71
CA PHE A 79 -5.96 15.63 12.39
C PHE A 79 -7.18 15.35 13.27
N ALA A 80 -7.50 14.08 13.57
CA ALA A 80 -8.71 13.75 14.32
C ALA A 80 -8.78 14.39 15.72
N ALA A 81 -7.64 14.45 16.42
CA ALA A 81 -7.52 15.11 17.72
C ALA A 81 -7.70 16.64 17.66
N LEU A 82 -7.65 17.22 16.46
CA LEU A 82 -7.77 18.66 16.21
C LEU A 82 -9.10 19.04 15.55
N LYS A 83 -10.05 18.11 15.42
CA LYS A 83 -11.33 18.36 14.73
C LYS A 83 -12.14 19.51 15.32
N ASN A 84 -11.98 19.80 16.62
CA ASN A 84 -12.68 20.88 17.32
C ASN A 84 -11.80 22.12 17.54
N THR A 85 -10.62 22.18 16.91
CA THR A 85 -9.72 23.33 17.02
C THR A 85 -9.60 24.02 15.67
N SER A 86 -9.24 25.31 15.70
CA SER A 86 -8.86 26.07 14.50
C SER A 86 -7.64 25.49 13.76
N LEU A 87 -7.00 24.46 14.34
CA LEU A 87 -5.86 23.75 13.78
C LEU A 87 -6.26 22.56 12.91
N GLY A 88 -7.56 22.22 12.84
CA GLY A 88 -8.06 21.24 11.88
C GLY A 88 -7.74 21.68 10.45
N ARG A 89 -6.94 20.89 9.74
CA ARG A 89 -6.54 21.22 8.36
C ARG A 89 -7.55 20.64 7.37
N PRO A 90 -8.18 21.45 6.52
CA PRO A 90 -9.08 20.93 5.49
C PRO A 90 -8.30 20.06 4.51
N TRP A 91 -8.98 19.06 3.95
CA TRP A 91 -8.44 18.28 2.85
C TRP A 91 -8.20 19.21 1.65
N PRO A 92 -6.98 19.26 1.08
CA PRO A 92 -6.61 20.33 0.17
C PRO A 92 -7.18 20.18 -1.25
N TRP A 93 -7.71 19.01 -1.61
CA TRP A 93 -8.34 18.76 -2.90
C TRP A 93 -9.87 18.79 -2.78
N GLY A 94 -10.51 19.79 -3.37
CA GLY A 94 -11.98 19.87 -3.41
C GLY A 94 -12.60 18.97 -4.48
N ALA A 95 -11.94 18.84 -5.63
CA ALA A 95 -12.40 18.03 -6.75
C ALA A 95 -12.07 16.55 -6.53
N LYS A 96 -13.11 15.72 -6.49
CA LYS A 96 -12.97 14.27 -6.38
C LYS A 96 -12.80 13.65 -7.77
N PRO A 97 -11.94 12.62 -7.93
CA PRO A 97 -11.94 11.80 -9.13
C PRO A 97 -13.33 11.19 -9.38
N SER A 98 -13.57 10.74 -10.61
CA SER A 98 -14.80 10.00 -10.91
C SER A 98 -14.81 8.64 -10.21
N ILE A 99 -15.90 8.33 -9.51
CA ILE A 99 -16.14 6.99 -8.96
C ILE A 99 -16.31 5.95 -10.07
N SER A 100 -16.90 6.36 -11.20
CA SER A 100 -17.09 5.52 -12.37
C SER A 100 -15.85 5.55 -13.26
N ILE A 101 -15.56 4.41 -13.87
CA ILE A 101 -14.48 4.28 -14.85
C ILE A 101 -14.92 4.96 -16.12
N GLN A 102 -14.30 6.10 -16.43
CA GLN A 102 -14.30 6.57 -17.80
C GLN A 102 -13.39 5.65 -18.63
N ARG A 103 -13.95 4.58 -19.23
CA ARG A 103 -13.44 3.62 -20.25
C ARG A 103 -11.95 3.16 -20.25
N SER A 104 -11.09 3.68 -19.37
CA SER A 104 -9.63 3.63 -19.44
C SER A 104 -8.97 3.51 -18.06
N GLN A 105 -9.74 3.61 -16.98
CA GLN A 105 -9.21 3.50 -15.63
C GLN A 105 -9.21 2.06 -15.14
N VAL A 106 -8.10 1.67 -14.52
CA VAL A 106 -7.92 0.37 -13.86
C VAL A 106 -8.75 0.33 -12.58
N PHE A 107 -9.31 -0.84 -12.26
CA PHE A 107 -10.01 -1.10 -11.00
C PHE A 107 -9.06 -1.15 -9.81
N SER A 108 -9.52 -0.75 -8.62
CA SER A 108 -8.73 -0.84 -7.39
C SER A 108 -8.43 -2.29 -7.03
N GLN A 109 -7.15 -2.67 -7.11
CA GLN A 109 -6.68 -3.99 -6.66
C GLN A 109 -6.84 -4.17 -5.15
N ALA A 110 -6.58 -3.13 -4.36
CA ALA A 110 -6.77 -3.17 -2.90
C ALA A 110 -8.23 -3.46 -2.51
N TYR A 111 -9.20 -2.80 -3.16
CA TYR A 111 -10.61 -3.07 -2.89
C TYR A 111 -11.00 -4.49 -3.31
N ARG A 112 -10.54 -4.93 -4.48
CA ARG A 112 -10.80 -6.29 -4.99
C ARG A 112 -10.22 -7.36 -4.06
N GLN A 113 -8.98 -7.18 -3.60
CA GLN A 113 -8.34 -8.12 -2.67
C GLN A 113 -9.12 -8.17 -1.35
N TRP A 114 -9.50 -7.01 -0.81
CA TRP A 114 -10.34 -6.96 0.39
C TRP A 114 -11.66 -7.73 0.22
N ARG A 115 -12.32 -7.64 -0.95
CA ARG A 115 -13.54 -8.43 -1.22
C ARG A 115 -13.27 -9.92 -1.20
N ILE A 116 -12.17 -10.38 -1.80
CA ILE A 116 -11.76 -11.79 -1.81
C ILE A 116 -11.51 -12.26 -0.38
N ASP A 117 -10.73 -11.51 0.39
CA ASP A 117 -10.36 -11.85 1.77
C ASP A 117 -11.57 -11.94 2.72
N ASN A 118 -12.69 -11.27 2.37
CA ASN A 118 -13.93 -11.26 3.15
C ASN A 118 -15.05 -12.11 2.51
N GLY A 119 -14.74 -12.95 1.51
CA GLY A 119 -15.69 -13.89 0.91
C GLY A 119 -16.78 -13.24 0.05
N HIS A 120 -16.54 -12.03 -0.46
CA HIS A 120 -17.47 -11.30 -1.32
C HIS A 120 -17.22 -11.58 -2.80
N PRO A 121 -18.27 -11.59 -3.65
CA PRO A 121 -18.10 -11.84 -5.08
C PRO A 121 -17.27 -10.73 -5.73
N VAL A 122 -16.38 -11.10 -6.64
CA VAL A 122 -15.63 -10.17 -7.50
C VAL A 122 -15.94 -10.48 -8.96
N LYS A 123 -15.93 -9.46 -9.83
CA LYS A 123 -16.09 -9.73 -11.26
C LYS A 123 -14.87 -10.50 -11.78
N PRO A 124 -15.08 -11.46 -12.70
CA PRO A 124 -13.99 -12.07 -13.44
C PRO A 124 -13.24 -10.97 -14.15
N GLN A 125 -11.92 -10.89 -13.94
CA GLN A 125 -11.11 -10.03 -14.78
C GLN A 125 -11.09 -10.66 -16.17
N PRO A 126 -11.25 -9.88 -17.26
CA PRO A 126 -10.89 -10.40 -18.56
C PRO A 126 -9.43 -10.83 -18.46
N THR A 127 -9.19 -12.14 -18.58
CA THR A 127 -7.84 -12.66 -18.79
C THR A 127 -7.29 -11.88 -19.98
N PRO A 128 -6.09 -11.28 -19.89
CA PRO A 128 -5.47 -10.75 -21.09
C PRO A 128 -5.35 -11.93 -22.04
N THR A 129 -6.22 -11.97 -23.06
CA THR A 129 -6.09 -12.88 -24.19
C THR A 129 -4.66 -12.67 -24.65
N ALA A 130 -3.83 -13.70 -24.47
CA ALA A 130 -2.45 -13.68 -24.89
C ALA A 130 -2.45 -13.12 -26.32
N ALA A 131 -1.88 -11.93 -26.49
CA ALA A 131 -1.71 -11.38 -27.82
C ALA A 131 -1.00 -12.45 -28.66
N PRO A 132 -1.42 -12.71 -29.90
CA PRO A 132 -0.71 -13.64 -30.76
C PRO A 132 0.74 -13.21 -30.79
N VAL A 133 1.65 -14.11 -30.43
CA VAL A 133 3.08 -13.93 -30.58
C VAL A 133 3.29 -13.65 -32.07
N GLN A 134 3.45 -12.38 -32.45
CA GLN A 134 3.97 -12.05 -33.75
C GLN A 134 5.44 -12.45 -33.71
N GLU A 135 5.68 -13.64 -34.26
CA GLU A 135 6.97 -14.15 -34.67
C GLU A 135 7.63 -13.09 -35.56
N ILE A 136 8.55 -12.33 -34.97
CA ILE A 136 9.35 -11.35 -35.69
C ILE A 136 10.36 -12.17 -36.50
N ALA A 137 9.99 -12.47 -37.74
CA ALA A 137 10.90 -13.02 -38.73
C ALA A 137 12.10 -12.06 -38.87
N SER A 138 13.28 -12.60 -38.57
CA SER A 138 14.55 -11.96 -38.86
C SER A 138 14.70 -11.86 -40.37
N ASN A 139 14.87 -10.64 -40.88
CA ASN A 139 15.43 -10.42 -42.21
C ASN A 139 16.75 -9.68 -42.04
N ASP A 140 17.82 -10.45 -42.18
CA ASP A 140 19.15 -9.97 -42.53
C ASP A 140 19.08 -9.25 -43.88
N ASN A 141 19.62 -8.04 -43.94
CA ASN A 141 20.41 -7.64 -45.09
C ASN A 141 21.40 -6.55 -44.70
N ALA A 142 22.68 -6.91 -44.83
CA ALA A 142 23.83 -6.04 -44.73
C ALA A 142 23.92 -5.11 -45.95
N ASP A 143 24.41 -3.87 -45.78
CA ASP A 143 25.64 -3.43 -46.47
C ASP A 143 26.22 -2.12 -45.88
N THR A 144 27.39 -2.28 -45.25
CA THR A 144 28.64 -1.49 -45.33
C THR A 144 28.64 0.04 -45.44
N ALA A 145 29.19 0.73 -44.41
CA ALA A 145 30.45 1.50 -44.50
C ALA A 145 30.89 2.09 -43.13
N ALA A 146 32.12 1.74 -42.71
CA ALA A 146 32.86 2.26 -41.55
C ALA A 146 33.55 3.62 -41.87
N PRO A 147 34.23 4.36 -40.95
CA PRO A 147 35.31 3.87 -40.08
C PRO A 147 35.33 4.34 -38.61
N THR A 148 35.72 3.39 -37.75
CA THR A 148 36.77 3.47 -36.70
C THR A 148 36.72 4.59 -35.66
N SER A 149 36.42 4.21 -34.41
CA SER A 149 37.26 4.57 -33.26
C SER A 149 37.22 3.47 -32.21
N ALA A 150 38.42 3.01 -31.88
CA ALA A 150 38.72 1.90 -31.00
C ALA A 150 38.52 2.27 -29.53
N ILE A 151 37.75 1.45 -28.81
CA ILE A 151 37.94 1.20 -27.38
C ILE A 151 37.75 -0.31 -27.17
N SER A 152 38.87 -0.99 -26.95
CA SER A 152 38.98 -2.40 -26.57
C SER A 152 38.59 -2.62 -25.11
N GLY A 153 38.02 -3.81 -24.87
CA GLY A 153 37.71 -4.43 -23.58
C GLY A 153 36.31 -5.04 -23.64
N ASP A 154 36.07 -6.18 -24.28
CA ASP A 154 36.50 -7.53 -23.87
C ASP A 154 36.34 -7.71 -22.34
N THR A 155 35.19 -8.16 -21.84
CA THR A 155 34.74 -9.56 -21.93
C THR A 155 33.23 -9.69 -22.12
N ASP A 156 32.83 -10.01 -23.35
CA ASP A 156 31.48 -10.41 -23.72
C ASP A 156 31.37 -11.94 -23.55
N LYS A 157 31.02 -12.39 -22.35
CA LYS A 157 30.62 -13.77 -22.10
C LYS A 157 29.17 -13.76 -21.64
N ALA A 158 28.26 -13.83 -22.61
CA ALA A 158 26.84 -14.04 -22.36
C ALA A 158 26.69 -15.23 -21.37
N PRO A 159 26.08 -15.03 -20.19
CA PRO A 159 25.94 -16.10 -19.21
C PRO A 159 25.05 -17.18 -19.80
N GLU A 160 25.57 -18.40 -19.89
CA GLU A 160 24.84 -19.54 -20.45
C GLU A 160 23.44 -19.69 -19.83
N PRO A 161 22.41 -20.06 -20.61
CA PRO A 161 21.02 -20.17 -20.15
C PRO A 161 20.81 -21.03 -18.89
N GLY A 162 21.72 -21.98 -18.61
CA GLY A 162 21.67 -22.85 -17.44
C GLY A 162 22.01 -22.17 -16.11
N MET A 163 22.91 -21.17 -16.11
CA MET A 163 23.37 -20.50 -14.88
C MET A 163 22.28 -19.59 -14.28
N ARG A 164 21.52 -18.89 -15.13
CA ARG A 164 20.41 -18.04 -14.68
C ARG A 164 19.29 -18.82 -13.98
N ARG A 165 19.07 -20.07 -14.37
CA ARG A 165 18.05 -20.93 -13.77
C ARG A 165 18.44 -21.36 -12.36
N LEU A 166 19.69 -21.77 -12.16
CA LEU A 166 20.20 -22.15 -10.82
C LEU A 166 20.20 -20.96 -9.86
N GLU A 167 20.56 -19.78 -10.34
CA GLU A 167 20.53 -18.56 -9.53
C GLU A 167 19.10 -18.17 -9.13
N LEU A 168 18.14 -18.28 -10.06
CA LEU A 168 16.73 -18.01 -9.77
C LEU A 168 16.15 -19.02 -8.76
N GLU A 169 16.49 -20.30 -8.89
CA GLU A 169 16.08 -21.34 -7.93
C GLU A 169 16.66 -21.09 -6.53
N ALA A 170 17.91 -20.63 -6.44
CA ALA A 170 18.53 -20.25 -5.17
C ALA A 170 17.84 -19.02 -4.55
N GLN A 171 17.49 -18.01 -5.35
CA GLN A 171 16.77 -16.83 -4.88
C GLN A 171 15.36 -17.19 -4.38
N LEU A 172 14.63 -18.05 -5.09
CA LEU A 172 13.32 -18.53 -4.65
C LEU A 172 13.39 -19.30 -3.33
N LYS A 173 14.41 -20.14 -3.16
CA LYS A 173 14.64 -20.86 -1.91
C LYS A 173 14.93 -19.90 -0.76
N GLN A 174 15.81 -18.92 -0.98
CA GLN A 174 16.13 -17.91 0.03
C GLN A 174 14.89 -17.08 0.42
N LEU A 175 14.05 -16.75 -0.55
CA LEU A 175 12.79 -16.02 -0.31
C LEU A 175 11.81 -16.87 0.51
N ALA A 176 11.69 -18.16 0.20
CA ALA A 176 10.84 -19.08 0.95
C ALA A 176 11.30 -19.22 2.41
N GLU A 177 12.61 -19.35 2.65
CA GLU A 177 13.19 -19.41 4.00
C GLU A 177 12.94 -18.11 4.78
N ARG A 178 13.09 -16.96 4.11
CA ARG A 178 12.80 -15.65 4.71
C ARG A 178 11.31 -15.52 5.08
N ASN A 179 10.40 -15.95 4.22
CA ASN A 179 8.97 -15.90 4.48
C ASN A 179 8.59 -16.83 5.65
N GLN A 180 9.13 -18.04 5.69
CA GLN A 180 8.92 -18.96 6.80
C GLN A 180 9.41 -18.36 8.14
N LYS A 181 10.54 -17.64 8.12
CA LYS A 181 11.06 -16.95 9.30
C LYS A 181 10.13 -15.82 9.76
N LEU A 182 9.60 -15.05 8.82
CA LEU A 182 8.65 -13.97 9.11
C LEU A 182 7.34 -14.51 9.69
N GLU A 183 6.82 -15.61 9.16
CA GLU A 183 5.62 -16.27 9.71
C GLU A 183 5.81 -16.72 11.15
N LYS A 184 6.95 -17.34 11.48
CA LYS A 184 7.29 -17.71 12.86
C LYS A 184 7.39 -16.49 13.78
N GLN A 185 7.96 -15.39 13.30
CA GLN A 185 8.02 -14.14 14.07
C GLN A 185 6.62 -13.55 14.31
N LEU A 186 5.75 -13.59 13.30
CA LEU A 186 4.37 -13.14 13.43
C LEU A 186 3.59 -14.00 14.43
N GLU A 187 3.76 -15.32 14.40
CA GLU A 187 3.15 -16.25 15.35
C GLU A 187 3.61 -15.96 16.79
N GLN A 188 4.92 -15.75 17.00
CA GLN A 188 5.46 -15.36 18.29
C GLN A 188 4.89 -14.02 18.78
N SER A 189 4.80 -13.03 17.90
CA SER A 189 4.21 -11.72 18.23
C SER A 189 2.73 -11.86 18.63
N ASN A 190 1.96 -12.64 17.89
CA ASN A 190 0.55 -12.89 18.20
C ASN A 190 0.38 -13.59 19.56
N ARG A 191 1.25 -14.54 19.88
CA ARG A 191 1.26 -15.20 21.19
C ARG A 191 1.54 -14.22 22.34
N LEU A 192 2.48 -13.29 22.15
CA LEU A 192 2.76 -12.25 23.14
C LEU A 192 1.58 -11.31 23.35
N VAL A 193 0.91 -10.88 22.27
CA VAL A 193 -0.29 -10.04 22.34
C VAL A 193 -1.40 -10.75 23.12
N GLN A 194 -1.63 -12.04 22.89
CA GLN A 194 -2.61 -12.81 23.65
C GLN A 194 -2.27 -12.93 25.14
N LEU A 195 -0.99 -13.12 25.48
CA LEU A 195 -0.53 -13.16 26.87
C LEU A 195 -0.75 -11.83 27.58
N LEU A 196 -0.38 -10.72 26.94
CA LEU A 196 -0.61 -9.38 27.49
C LEU A 196 -2.09 -9.08 27.65
N GLY A 197 -2.93 -9.52 26.70
CA GLY A 197 -4.38 -9.41 26.82
C GLY A 197 -4.95 -10.14 28.04
N LYS A 198 -4.48 -11.37 28.31
CA LYS A 198 -4.88 -12.13 29.51
C LYS A 198 -4.43 -11.45 30.80
N GLN A 199 -3.19 -10.99 30.85
CA GLN A 199 -2.65 -10.31 32.03
C GLN A 199 -3.41 -9.02 32.34
N ASN A 200 -3.75 -8.23 31.32
CA ASN A 200 -4.55 -7.01 31.51
C ASN A 200 -5.96 -7.31 32.03
N LEU A 201 -6.56 -8.43 31.59
CA LEU A 201 -7.88 -8.86 32.06
C LEU A 201 -7.83 -9.28 33.54
N GLU A 202 -6.82 -10.06 33.94
CA GLU A 202 -6.59 -10.46 35.33
C GLU A 202 -6.36 -9.25 36.24
N LEU A 203 -5.52 -8.28 35.81
CA LEU A 203 -5.31 -7.04 36.56
C LEU A 203 -6.60 -6.24 36.72
N SER A 204 -7.43 -6.17 35.67
CA SER A 204 -8.72 -5.48 35.74
C SER A 204 -9.69 -6.14 36.73
N GLN A 205 -9.69 -7.47 36.81
CA GLN A 205 -10.48 -8.23 37.79
C GLN A 205 -9.98 -7.96 39.22
N GLN A 206 -8.67 -8.00 39.46
CA GLN A 206 -8.10 -7.69 40.78
C GLN A 206 -8.43 -6.26 41.25
N VAL A 207 -8.35 -5.28 40.36
CA VAL A 207 -8.73 -3.90 40.67
C VAL A 207 -10.21 -3.80 41.05
N MET A 208 -11.08 -4.54 40.34
CA MET A 208 -12.50 -4.60 40.65
C MET A 208 -12.75 -5.21 42.04
N GLU A 209 -12.08 -6.32 42.38
CA GLU A 209 -12.21 -6.97 43.68
C GLU A 209 -11.75 -6.07 44.83
N LEU A 210 -10.59 -5.41 44.69
CA LEU A 210 -10.09 -4.45 45.68
C LEU A 210 -11.04 -3.26 45.89
N SER A 211 -11.68 -2.79 44.82
CA SER A 211 -12.68 -1.72 44.92
C SER A 211 -13.95 -2.12 45.67
N GLN A 212 -14.32 -3.41 45.61
CA GLN A 212 -15.47 -3.93 46.36
C GLN A 212 -15.14 -4.10 47.85
N GLN A 213 -13.92 -4.54 48.17
CA GLN A 213 -13.46 -4.68 49.57
C GLN A 213 -13.41 -3.33 50.29
N ASN A 214 -12.94 -2.26 49.62
CA ASN A 214 -12.86 -0.92 50.22
C ASN A 214 -14.23 -0.22 50.43
N ASN A 215 -15.32 -0.76 49.87
CA ASN A 215 -16.65 -0.17 49.98
C ASN A 215 -17.56 -0.90 50.98
N GLN A 216 -17.04 -1.85 51.78
CA GLN A 216 -17.80 -2.42 52.88
C GLN A 216 -17.79 -1.44 54.08
N PRO A 217 -18.96 -0.95 54.53
CA PRO A 217 -19.04 -0.08 55.70
C PRO A 217 -18.68 -0.89 56.96
N GLU A 218 -17.85 -0.30 57.84
CA GLU A 218 -17.57 -0.80 59.19
C GLU A 218 -18.82 -0.85 60.08
#